data_AF-A0A1I3X640-F1
#
_entry.id   AF-A0A1I3X640-F1
#
_cell.length_a   1.000
_cell.length_b   1.000
_cell.length_c   1.000
_cell.angle_alpha   90.00
_cell.angle_beta   90.00
_cell.angle_gamma   90.00
#
_symmetry.space_group_name_H-M   'P 1'
#
loop_
_entity.id
_entity.type
_entity.pdbx_description
1 polymer ?
#
loop_
_entity_poly.entity_id
_entity_poly.type
_entity_poly.pdbx_seq_one_letter_code
_entity_poly.pdbx_strand_id
1 'polypeptide(L)'
;MAKDPIKKAKNGTYYFRANLGYDSNGKKIQKYRSGFKTQKEAREEYSKLLLTDPEELVNNKNQMFFKQYTTELFLPWYKTRVKQRTYDNRVSSILKHFSYFYKLPVAEIEPLHVQKWQLELSKDLKSSYVRAVQGLFSIAMDRAVVLGLATENPAKIVGNVKKQKAKIDFWTKEEFEKVLSFIYKEDFYQHFLFITLWLLFMTGMRIGEATALQWEDIDFETGVLSVTKTLYYKNQNHYRFTNPKTRSSIRQITLDQSTLKFLKEWQDIQQNILKTDFILSYNGIPTQKHTIAHAIGRYSKMAGVHRIRIHGLRHSHASLLISMGENPLIIKDRLGHKDIETTLGTYGHLYPNTNFEVAHKLNGVIDFKTAHQNFDESPRNQHTVNYLRREDPEKVQ
;
A
#
# COMPACT_ATOMS: atom_id res chain seq x y z
N MET A 1 23.34 -7.22 66.38
CA MET A 1 24.37 -6.89 65.35
C MET A 1 24.27 -7.92 64.24
N ALA A 2 23.94 -7.52 63.01
CA ALA A 2 23.88 -8.44 61.88
C ALA A 2 25.31 -8.91 61.53
N LYS A 3 25.53 -10.22 61.38
CA LYS A 3 26.81 -10.78 60.94
C LYS A 3 27.15 -10.23 59.56
N ASP A 4 28.41 -9.82 59.34
CA ASP A 4 28.88 -9.36 58.03
C ASP A 4 28.63 -10.46 56.97
N PRO A 5 27.90 -10.18 55.87
CA PRO A 5 27.61 -11.16 54.84
C PRO A 5 28.84 -11.60 54.04
N ILE A 6 29.97 -10.90 54.15
CA ILE A 6 31.21 -11.19 53.43
C ILE A 6 32.13 -12.06 54.27
N LYS A 7 32.66 -13.12 53.67
CA LYS A 7 33.57 -14.07 54.32
C LYS A 7 34.88 -14.18 53.55
N LYS A 8 35.97 -14.47 54.27
CA LYS A 8 37.29 -14.75 53.68
C LYS A 8 37.48 -16.25 53.49
N ALA A 9 37.88 -16.66 52.30
CA ALA A 9 38.19 -18.05 51.97
C ALA A 9 39.63 -18.40 52.36
N LYS A 10 39.92 -19.71 52.49
CA LYS A 10 41.26 -20.22 52.85
C LYS A 10 42.35 -19.82 51.84
N ASN A 11 41.98 -19.55 50.59
CA ASN A 11 42.88 -19.10 49.52
C ASN A 11 43.13 -17.57 49.50
N GLY A 12 42.73 -16.85 50.55
CA GLY A 12 42.94 -15.41 50.68
C GLY A 12 41.91 -14.51 49.98
N THR A 13 41.01 -15.08 49.16
CA THR A 13 39.94 -14.32 48.46
C THR A 13 38.70 -14.13 49.32
N TYR A 14 37.83 -13.19 48.95
CA TYR A 14 36.55 -12.94 49.62
C TYR A 14 35.37 -13.53 48.82
N TYR A 15 34.30 -13.89 49.53
CA TYR A 15 33.07 -14.43 48.95
C TYR A 15 31.85 -14.03 49.78
N PHE A 16 30.66 -14.14 49.19
CA PHE A 16 29.39 -13.95 49.90
C PHE A 16 28.30 -14.86 49.32
N ARG A 17 27.21 -15.01 50.09
CA ARG A 17 25.96 -15.60 49.63
C ARG A 17 24.83 -14.59 49.86
N ALA A 18 24.34 -14.00 48.79
CA ALA A 18 23.24 -13.03 48.85
C ALA A 18 21.90 -13.75 48.79
N ASN A 19 21.00 -13.41 49.72
CA ASN A 19 19.61 -13.83 49.68
C ASN A 19 18.79 -12.71 49.02
N LEU A 20 18.21 -13.00 47.87
CA LEU A 20 17.58 -12.03 46.98
C LEU A 20 16.05 -12.16 47.02
N GLY A 21 15.50 -12.60 48.15
CA GLY A 21 14.07 -12.83 48.34
C GLY A 21 13.62 -14.25 47.99
N TYR A 22 12.34 -14.40 47.66
CA TYR A 22 11.68 -15.66 47.33
C TYR A 22 11.11 -15.57 45.91
N ASP A 23 11.13 -16.66 45.16
CA ASP A 23 10.45 -16.73 43.86
C ASP A 23 8.92 -16.84 44.04
N SER A 24 8.19 -16.78 42.92
CA SER A 24 6.72 -16.92 42.88
C SER A 24 6.19 -18.24 43.43
N ASN A 25 7.05 -19.23 43.67
CA ASN A 25 6.73 -20.52 44.28
C ASN A 25 7.20 -20.62 45.75
N GLY A 26 7.62 -19.50 46.35
CA GLY A 26 8.07 -19.45 47.75
C GLY A 26 9.46 -20.03 48.01
N LYS A 27 10.27 -20.30 46.97
CA LYS A 27 11.63 -20.82 47.11
C LYS A 27 12.64 -19.68 47.21
N LYS A 28 13.56 -19.76 48.18
CA LYS A 28 14.61 -18.76 48.40
C LYS A 28 15.53 -18.63 47.18
N ILE A 29 15.67 -17.41 46.66
CA ILE A 29 16.62 -17.08 45.58
C ILE A 29 17.95 -16.72 46.22
N GLN A 30 18.97 -17.57 46.05
CA GLN A 30 20.31 -17.32 46.59
C GLN A 30 21.35 -17.29 45.47
N LYS A 31 22.18 -16.25 45.46
CA LYS A 31 23.36 -16.16 44.58
C LYS A 31 24.64 -16.22 45.38
N TYR A 32 25.58 -17.04 44.90
CA TYR A 32 26.93 -17.15 45.42
C TYR A 32 27.89 -16.45 44.45
N ARG A 33 28.80 -15.65 45.02
CA ARG A 33 29.90 -14.99 44.30
C ARG A 33 31.18 -15.11 45.12
N SER A 34 32.30 -15.35 44.46
CA SER A 34 33.62 -15.54 45.08
C SER A 34 34.74 -15.09 44.14
N GLY A 35 35.94 -14.92 44.69
CA GLY A 35 37.15 -14.58 43.92
C GLY A 35 37.55 -13.11 44.01
N PHE A 36 36.93 -12.35 44.91
CA PHE A 36 37.27 -10.94 45.12
C PHE A 36 38.61 -10.83 45.86
N LYS A 37 39.47 -9.91 45.40
CA LYS A 37 40.81 -9.71 45.99
C LYS A 37 40.72 -8.91 47.29
N THR A 38 39.71 -8.04 47.40
CA THR A 38 39.50 -7.21 48.59
C THR A 38 38.09 -7.36 49.17
N GLN A 39 37.92 -7.08 50.46
CA GLN A 39 36.60 -7.06 51.10
C GLN A 39 35.70 -5.95 50.53
N LYS A 40 36.29 -4.84 50.07
CA LYS A 40 35.58 -3.72 49.44
C LYS A 40 34.93 -4.13 48.11
N GLU A 41 35.67 -4.81 47.24
CA GLU A 41 35.15 -5.36 45.97
C GLU A 41 33.97 -6.31 46.20
N ALA A 42 34.10 -7.22 47.18
CA ALA A 42 33.03 -8.13 47.54
C ALA A 42 31.77 -7.40 48.06
N ARG A 43 31.95 -6.25 48.74
CA ARG A 43 30.85 -5.46 49.29
C ARG A 43 30.13 -4.62 48.24
N GLU A 44 30.87 -4.05 47.29
CA GLU A 44 30.29 -3.32 46.16
C GLU A 44 29.43 -4.24 45.30
N GLU A 45 29.92 -5.44 44.99
CA GLU A 45 29.17 -6.42 44.21
C GLU A 45 27.96 -6.99 44.98
N TYR A 46 28.10 -7.19 46.30
CA TYR A 46 26.99 -7.59 47.16
C TYR A 46 25.86 -6.55 47.18
N SER A 47 26.21 -5.27 47.30
CA SER A 47 25.24 -4.16 47.28
C SER A 47 24.55 -4.04 45.92
N LYS A 48 25.28 -4.17 44.80
CA LYS A 48 24.68 -4.21 43.45
C LYS A 48 23.65 -5.34 43.31
N LEU A 49 23.99 -6.53 43.81
CA LEU A 49 23.11 -7.70 43.77
C LEU A 49 21.85 -7.55 44.61
N LEU A 50 21.91 -6.86 45.75
CA LEU A 50 20.73 -6.58 46.59
C LEU A 50 19.81 -5.49 46.01
N LEU A 51 20.36 -4.60 45.20
CA LEU A 51 19.61 -3.55 44.49
C LEU A 51 18.98 -4.05 43.18
N THR A 52 19.34 -5.26 42.73
CA THR A 52 18.74 -5.89 41.55
C THR A 52 17.39 -6.49 41.93
N ASP A 53 16.34 -6.16 41.19
CA ASP A 53 14.98 -6.64 41.47
C ASP A 53 14.91 -8.18 41.37
N PRO A 54 14.33 -8.90 42.35
CA PRO A 54 14.10 -10.34 42.25
C PRO A 54 13.38 -10.77 40.96
N GLU A 55 12.53 -9.92 40.39
CA GLU A 55 11.85 -10.17 39.10
C GLU A 55 12.82 -10.13 37.89
N GLU A 56 13.84 -9.26 37.89
CA GLU A 56 14.88 -9.23 36.85
C GLU A 56 15.73 -10.53 36.80
N LEU A 57 15.82 -11.22 37.94
CA LEU A 57 16.60 -12.44 38.09
C LEU A 57 15.86 -13.70 37.66
N VAL A 58 14.52 -13.69 37.71
CA VAL A 58 13.64 -14.78 37.24
C VAL A 58 13.42 -14.68 35.72
N ASN A 59 13.34 -13.46 35.17
CA ASN A 59 13.11 -13.23 33.73
C ASN A 59 14.27 -13.67 32.81
N ASN A 60 15.48 -13.82 33.34
CA ASN A 60 16.66 -14.18 32.55
C ASN A 60 16.74 -15.66 32.10
N LYS A 61 15.72 -16.49 32.36
CA LYS A 61 15.75 -17.94 32.06
C LYS A 61 14.79 -18.44 30.97
N ASN A 62 13.99 -17.59 30.35
CA ASN A 62 13.11 -18.00 29.24
C ASN A 62 13.05 -16.93 28.14
N GLN A 63 14.23 -16.51 27.66
CA GLN A 63 14.31 -15.64 26.50
C GLN A 63 13.90 -16.43 25.24
N MET A 64 12.67 -16.23 24.79
CA MET A 64 12.19 -16.81 23.54
C MET A 64 12.98 -16.24 22.36
N PHE A 65 13.57 -17.11 21.54
CA PHE A 65 14.25 -16.70 20.31
C PHE A 65 13.25 -16.21 19.26
N PHE A 66 13.66 -15.25 18.43
CA PHE A 66 12.79 -14.64 17.43
C PHE A 66 12.26 -15.64 16.40
N LYS A 67 13.03 -16.69 16.08
CA LYS A 67 12.56 -17.79 15.21
C LYS A 67 11.33 -18.46 15.81
N GLN A 68 11.44 -18.89 17.06
CA GLN A 68 10.38 -19.58 17.79
C GLN A 68 9.14 -18.69 17.90
N TYR A 69 9.34 -17.44 18.33
CA TYR A 69 8.29 -16.43 18.37
C TYR A 69 7.57 -16.26 17.02
N THR A 70 8.35 -16.14 15.93
CA THR A 70 7.81 -15.93 14.59
C THR A 70 6.94 -17.10 14.16
N THR A 71 7.41 -18.34 14.33
CA THR A 71 6.73 -19.54 13.83
C THR A 71 5.57 -19.97 14.70
N GLU A 72 5.71 -19.90 16.02
CA GLU A 72 4.73 -20.47 16.97
C GLU A 72 3.66 -19.47 17.38
N LEU A 73 3.99 -18.17 17.45
CA LEU A 73 3.07 -17.15 17.96
C LEU A 73 2.65 -16.16 16.88
N PHE A 74 3.61 -15.51 16.22
CA PHE A 74 3.30 -14.41 15.30
C PHE A 74 2.58 -14.87 14.03
N LEU A 75 3.09 -15.88 13.32
CA LEU A 75 2.49 -16.32 12.06
C LEU A 75 1.07 -16.89 12.22
N PRO A 76 0.78 -17.75 13.22
CA PRO A 76 -0.59 -18.20 13.49
C PRO A 76 -1.52 -17.04 13.81
N TRP A 77 -1.11 -16.11 14.68
CA TRP A 77 -1.88 -14.92 14.99
C TRP A 77 -2.13 -14.07 13.75
N TYR A 78 -1.08 -13.76 12.98
CA TYR A 78 -1.15 -12.91 11.79
C TYR A 78 -2.07 -13.52 10.72
N LYS A 79 -2.10 -14.85 10.57
CA LYS A 79 -3.03 -15.55 9.67
C LYS A 79 -4.50 -15.27 9.98
N THR A 80 -4.86 -15.13 11.27
CA THR A 80 -6.24 -14.78 11.68
C THR A 80 -6.60 -13.32 11.39
N ARG A 81 -5.60 -12.43 11.27
CA ARG A 81 -5.79 -10.99 11.11
C ARG A 81 -5.95 -10.53 9.67
N VAL A 82 -5.54 -11.34 8.70
CA VAL A 82 -5.54 -10.96 7.29
C VAL A 82 -6.26 -11.99 6.43
N LYS A 83 -6.78 -11.56 5.28
CA LYS A 83 -7.34 -12.48 4.28
C LYS A 83 -6.29 -13.52 3.87
N GLN A 84 -6.70 -14.75 3.63
CA GLN A 84 -5.82 -15.87 3.26
C GLN A 84 -4.79 -15.50 2.18
N ARG A 85 -5.23 -14.87 1.09
CA ARG A 85 -4.34 -14.42 0.00
C ARG A 85 -3.25 -13.44 0.46
N THR A 86 -3.57 -12.55 1.41
CA THR A 86 -2.59 -11.60 1.97
C THR A 86 -1.55 -12.34 2.79
N TYR A 87 -1.95 -13.36 3.54
CA TYR A 87 -1.04 -14.23 4.28
C TYR A 87 -0.11 -14.99 3.33
N ASP A 88 -0.68 -15.71 2.36
CA ASP A 88 0.06 -16.52 1.38
C ASP A 88 1.11 -15.69 0.62
N ASN A 89 0.73 -14.48 0.21
CA ASN A 89 1.65 -13.59 -0.52
C ASN A 89 2.79 -13.03 0.34
N ARG A 90 2.64 -13.00 1.67
CA ARG A 90 3.59 -12.35 2.59
C ARG A 90 4.43 -13.35 3.36
N VAL A 91 3.93 -14.55 3.65
CA VAL A 91 4.61 -15.54 4.50
C VAL A 91 6.00 -15.89 3.98
N SER A 92 6.17 -16.08 2.68
CA SER A 92 7.49 -16.35 2.09
C SER A 92 8.47 -15.20 2.32
N SER A 93 8.02 -13.95 2.17
CA SER A 93 8.86 -12.77 2.44
C SER A 93 9.18 -12.63 3.93
N ILE A 94 8.22 -12.92 4.81
CA ILE A 94 8.43 -12.94 6.27
C ILE A 94 9.52 -13.96 6.60
N LEU A 95 9.32 -15.22 6.21
CA LEU A 95 10.24 -16.31 6.53
C LEU A 95 11.65 -16.07 5.99
N LYS A 96 11.75 -15.55 4.77
CA LYS A 96 13.03 -15.22 4.13
C LYS A 96 13.78 -14.15 4.91
N HIS A 97 13.13 -13.01 5.20
CA HIS A 97 13.85 -11.84 5.71
C HIS A 97 13.94 -11.77 7.22
N PHE A 98 13.00 -12.38 7.95
CA PHE A 98 13.06 -12.47 9.41
C PHE A 98 14.18 -13.41 9.87
N SER A 99 14.70 -14.25 8.96
CA SER A 99 15.83 -15.14 9.23
C SER A 99 17.06 -14.42 9.76
N TYR A 100 17.23 -13.14 9.42
CA TYR A 100 18.27 -12.26 9.96
C TYR A 100 18.26 -12.21 11.51
N PHE A 101 17.07 -12.22 12.11
CA PHE A 101 16.88 -12.08 13.56
C PHE A 101 16.70 -13.42 14.29
N TYR A 102 16.61 -14.55 13.58
CA TYR A 102 16.21 -15.84 14.15
C TYR A 102 17.05 -16.34 15.33
N LYS A 103 18.33 -15.95 15.37
CA LYS A 103 19.27 -16.34 16.44
C LYS A 103 19.27 -15.38 17.62
N LEU A 104 18.52 -14.28 17.55
CA LEU A 104 18.43 -13.30 18.63
C LEU A 104 17.21 -13.61 19.51
N PRO A 105 17.34 -13.49 20.83
CA PRO A 105 16.20 -13.33 21.73
C PRO A 105 15.31 -12.17 21.31
N VAL A 106 13.98 -12.33 21.39
CA VAL A 106 13.02 -11.26 21.02
C VAL A 106 13.29 -9.98 21.83
N ALA A 107 13.59 -10.13 23.12
CA ALA A 107 13.87 -9.02 24.04
C ALA A 107 15.19 -8.28 23.73
N GLU A 108 16.12 -8.90 23.01
CA GLU A 108 17.46 -8.34 22.71
C GLU A 108 17.53 -7.74 21.29
N ILE A 109 16.41 -7.68 20.57
CA ILE A 109 16.38 -7.03 19.26
C ILE A 109 16.40 -5.50 19.45
N GLU A 110 17.60 -4.95 19.37
CA GLU A 110 17.84 -3.51 19.42
C GLU A 110 17.64 -2.77 18.08
N PRO A 111 17.42 -1.43 18.11
CA PRO A 111 17.41 -0.57 16.92
C PRO A 111 18.62 -0.76 16.00
N LEU A 112 19.82 -0.98 16.54
CA LEU A 112 21.04 -1.19 15.75
C LEU A 112 20.95 -2.42 14.83
N HIS A 113 20.33 -3.51 15.30
CA HIS A 113 20.11 -4.70 14.49
C HIS A 113 19.19 -4.40 13.32
N VAL A 114 18.12 -3.64 13.57
CA VAL A 114 17.17 -3.25 12.54
C VAL A 114 17.85 -2.37 11.50
N GLN A 115 18.62 -1.36 11.91
CA GLN A 115 19.34 -0.46 11.00
C GLN A 115 20.31 -1.21 10.08
N LYS A 116 21.12 -2.14 10.64
CA LYS A 116 22.03 -2.99 9.85
C LYS A 116 21.26 -3.85 8.85
N TRP A 117 20.17 -4.47 9.28
CA TRP A 117 19.29 -5.22 8.39
C TRP A 117 18.69 -4.36 7.27
N GLN A 118 18.28 -3.11 7.55
CA GLN A 118 17.78 -2.20 6.51
C GLN A 118 18.85 -1.93 5.45
N LEU A 119 20.09 -1.71 5.87
CA LEU A 119 21.22 -1.46 4.97
C LEU A 119 21.50 -2.67 4.09
N GLU A 120 21.54 -3.87 4.66
CA GLU A 120 21.74 -5.11 3.88
C GLU A 120 20.62 -5.32 2.85
N LEU A 121 19.36 -5.16 3.25
CA LEU A 121 18.25 -5.29 2.30
C LEU A 121 18.29 -4.23 1.19
N SER A 122 18.76 -3.02 1.48
CA SER A 122 18.76 -1.91 0.53
C SER A 122 19.84 -2.03 -0.56
N LYS A 123 20.81 -2.95 -0.42
CA LYS A 123 21.84 -3.20 -1.44
C LYS A 123 21.26 -3.80 -2.71
N ASP A 124 20.41 -4.81 -2.57
CA ASP A 124 19.95 -5.63 -3.70
C ASP A 124 18.44 -5.51 -3.98
N LEU A 125 17.68 -4.87 -3.09
CA LEU A 125 16.22 -4.84 -3.17
C LEU A 125 15.67 -3.43 -3.38
N LYS A 126 14.56 -3.35 -4.11
CA LYS A 126 13.84 -2.09 -4.33
C LYS A 126 13.34 -1.53 -3.01
N SER A 127 13.49 -0.21 -2.83
CA SER A 127 13.08 0.50 -1.61
C SER A 127 11.63 0.18 -1.21
N SER A 128 10.70 0.12 -2.16
CA SER A 128 9.29 -0.22 -1.88
C SER A 128 9.10 -1.62 -1.29
N TYR A 129 9.91 -2.59 -1.69
CA TYR A 129 9.90 -3.93 -1.12
C TYR A 129 10.51 -3.95 0.27
N VAL A 130 11.65 -3.27 0.46
CA VAL A 130 12.29 -3.10 1.79
C VAL A 130 11.31 -2.48 2.79
N ARG A 131 10.62 -1.38 2.40
CA ARG A 131 9.58 -0.75 3.22
C ARG A 131 8.47 -1.72 3.61
N ALA A 132 8.05 -2.59 2.68
CA ALA A 132 6.98 -3.56 2.92
C ALA A 132 7.41 -4.65 3.91
N VAL A 133 8.64 -5.16 3.78
CA VAL A 133 9.21 -6.16 4.69
C VAL A 133 9.42 -5.56 6.09
N GLN A 134 9.95 -4.33 6.18
CA GLN A 134 10.08 -3.59 7.43
C GLN A 134 8.73 -3.33 8.11
N GLY A 135 7.70 -3.01 7.34
CA GLY A 135 6.33 -2.88 7.87
C GLY A 135 5.83 -4.18 8.50
N LEU A 136 6.13 -5.34 7.89
CA LEU A 136 5.77 -6.65 8.47
C LEU A 136 6.56 -6.93 9.75
N PHE A 137 7.86 -6.61 9.75
CA PHE A 137 8.69 -6.74 10.94
C PHE A 137 8.22 -5.83 12.09
N SER A 138 7.84 -4.59 11.79
CA SER A 138 7.26 -3.67 12.77
C SER A 138 5.96 -4.22 13.37
N ILE A 139 5.07 -4.81 12.57
CA ILE A 139 3.86 -5.49 13.07
C ILE A 139 4.22 -6.68 13.98
N ALA A 140 5.27 -7.43 13.64
CA ALA A 140 5.73 -8.54 14.47
C ALA A 140 6.29 -8.07 15.80
N MET A 141 7.09 -7.00 15.83
CA MET A 141 7.60 -6.43 17.07
C MET A 141 6.52 -5.75 17.90
N ASP A 142 5.54 -5.08 17.29
CA ASP A 142 4.37 -4.57 18.01
C ASP A 142 3.63 -5.69 18.75
N ARG A 143 3.46 -6.85 18.09
CA ARG A 143 2.84 -8.01 18.73
C ARG A 143 3.71 -8.58 19.86
N ALA A 144 5.03 -8.56 19.73
CA ALA A 144 5.94 -9.00 20.78
C ALA A 144 5.82 -8.13 22.03
N VAL A 145 5.71 -6.81 21.86
CA VAL A 145 5.48 -5.86 22.95
C VAL A 145 4.15 -6.11 23.64
N VAL A 146 3.08 -6.31 22.87
CA VAL A 146 1.75 -6.66 23.43
C VAL A 146 1.76 -7.96 24.24
N LEU A 147 2.64 -8.91 23.89
CA LEU A 147 2.80 -10.17 24.61
C LEU A 147 3.81 -10.10 25.78
N GLY A 148 4.41 -8.93 26.04
CA GLY A 148 5.44 -8.76 27.06
C GLY A 148 6.78 -9.42 26.73
N LEU A 149 7.01 -9.80 25.47
CA LEU A 149 8.26 -10.45 25.02
C LEU A 149 9.35 -9.44 24.64
N ALA A 150 8.97 -8.18 24.44
CA ALA A 150 9.86 -7.05 24.19
C ALA A 150 9.30 -5.82 24.92
N THR A 151 10.18 -4.92 25.36
CA THR A 151 9.79 -3.67 26.02
C THR A 151 9.33 -2.61 25.02
N GLU A 152 9.94 -2.57 23.84
CA GLU A 152 9.67 -1.58 22.80
C GLU A 152 9.76 -2.15 21.39
N ASN A 153 9.31 -1.38 20.39
CA ASN A 153 9.40 -1.77 18.98
C ASN A 153 10.62 -1.09 18.32
N PRO A 154 11.74 -1.79 18.13
CA PRO A 154 12.96 -1.23 17.55
C PRO A 154 12.75 -0.75 16.10
N ALA A 155 11.79 -1.33 15.37
CA ALA A 155 11.50 -0.95 14.00
C ALA A 155 10.82 0.42 13.89
N LYS A 156 10.04 0.82 14.91
CA LYS A 156 9.43 2.15 14.97
C LYS A 156 10.46 3.22 15.30
N ILE A 157 11.42 2.91 16.16
CA ILE A 157 12.51 3.82 16.56
C ILE A 157 13.40 4.16 15.37
N VAL A 158 13.83 3.15 14.62
CA VAL A 158 14.67 3.36 13.41
C VAL A 158 13.90 4.07 12.31
N GLY A 159 12.59 3.85 12.22
CA GLY A 159 11.78 4.34 11.11
C GLY A 159 12.03 3.55 9.82
N ASN A 160 11.56 4.09 8.70
CA ASN A 160 11.43 3.36 7.44
C ASN A 160 12.24 4.03 6.32
N VAL A 161 12.83 3.24 5.41
CA VAL A 161 13.69 3.76 4.31
C VAL A 161 12.95 4.73 3.41
N LYS A 162 13.59 5.80 2.91
CA LYS A 162 12.92 6.86 2.12
C LYS A 162 12.02 6.29 1.02
N LYS A 163 10.76 6.77 0.98
CA LYS A 163 9.80 6.38 -0.05
C LYS A 163 10.22 6.99 -1.38
N GLN A 164 10.59 6.15 -2.34
CA GLN A 164 10.76 6.58 -3.73
C GLN A 164 9.40 6.58 -4.43
N LYS A 165 9.08 7.67 -5.14
CA LYS A 165 7.92 7.70 -6.04
C LYS A 165 8.26 6.84 -7.26
N ALA A 166 7.52 5.76 -7.47
CA ALA A 166 7.64 4.99 -8.69
C ALA A 166 7.04 5.79 -9.84
N LYS A 167 7.73 5.83 -10.99
CA LYS A 167 7.13 6.30 -12.25
C LYS A 167 5.97 5.36 -12.58
N ILE A 168 4.83 5.94 -12.95
CA ILE A 168 3.65 5.18 -13.36
C ILE A 168 3.85 4.83 -14.83
N ASP A 169 3.95 3.53 -15.12
CA ASP A 169 4.08 3.05 -16.50
C ASP A 169 2.68 2.85 -17.11
N PHE A 170 2.45 3.46 -18.27
CA PHE A 170 1.21 3.39 -19.04
C PHE A 170 1.51 3.61 -20.52
N TRP A 171 0.66 3.07 -21.39
CA TRP A 171 0.67 3.41 -22.82
C TRP A 171 -0.18 4.64 -23.13
N THR A 172 0.31 5.50 -24.03
CA THR A 172 -0.54 6.52 -24.68
C THR A 172 -1.57 5.86 -25.60
N LYS A 173 -2.51 6.67 -26.13
CA LYS A 173 -3.48 6.21 -27.13
C LYS A 173 -2.77 5.61 -28.34
N GLU A 174 -1.76 6.30 -28.86
CA GLU A 174 -1.01 5.92 -30.06
C GLU A 174 -0.20 4.63 -29.83
N GLU A 175 0.43 4.50 -28.66
CA GLU A 175 1.15 3.28 -28.28
C GLU A 175 0.19 2.09 -28.17
N PHE A 176 -1.00 2.29 -27.60
CA PHE A 176 -2.02 1.25 -27.48
C PHE A 176 -2.58 0.82 -28.84
N GLU A 177 -2.91 1.79 -29.72
CA GLU A 177 -3.33 1.53 -31.10
C GLU A 177 -2.28 0.72 -31.86
N LYS A 178 -1.00 1.08 -31.72
CA LYS A 178 0.12 0.34 -32.31
C LYS A 178 0.24 -1.08 -31.76
N VAL A 179 -0.06 -1.31 -30.47
CA VAL A 179 -0.08 -2.67 -29.89
C VAL A 179 -1.21 -3.51 -30.49
N LEU A 180 -2.41 -2.94 -30.61
CA LEU A 180 -3.57 -3.64 -31.16
C LEU A 180 -3.41 -3.99 -32.64
N SER A 181 -2.68 -3.18 -33.42
CA SER A 181 -2.46 -3.45 -34.85
C SER A 181 -1.70 -4.74 -35.16
N PHE A 182 -1.05 -5.37 -34.16
CA PHE A 182 -0.37 -6.65 -34.31
C PHE A 182 -1.23 -7.87 -33.94
N ILE A 183 -2.49 -7.67 -33.55
CA ILE A 183 -3.38 -8.75 -33.11
C ILE A 183 -4.31 -9.15 -34.26
N TYR A 184 -4.23 -10.40 -34.70
CA TYR A 184 -5.06 -10.91 -35.80
C TYR A 184 -6.40 -11.44 -35.29
N LYS A 185 -7.49 -10.68 -35.50
CA LYS A 185 -8.83 -10.99 -34.96
C LYS A 185 -9.50 -12.25 -35.51
N GLU A 186 -9.06 -12.78 -36.66
CA GLU A 186 -9.64 -14.03 -37.21
C GLU A 186 -9.10 -15.28 -36.51
N ASP A 187 -7.96 -15.18 -35.79
CA ASP A 187 -7.53 -16.23 -34.87
C ASP A 187 -8.29 -16.10 -33.54
N PHE A 188 -8.97 -17.17 -33.12
CA PHE A 188 -9.82 -17.17 -31.94
C PHE A 188 -9.10 -16.70 -30.66
N TYR A 189 -7.89 -17.19 -30.43
CA TYR A 189 -7.13 -16.86 -29.22
C TYR A 189 -6.62 -15.41 -29.27
N GLN A 190 -6.21 -14.94 -30.44
CA GLN A 190 -5.81 -13.55 -30.62
C GLN A 190 -7.00 -12.58 -30.53
N HIS A 191 -8.18 -12.94 -31.03
CA HIS A 191 -9.40 -12.16 -30.84
C HIS A 191 -9.74 -12.03 -29.35
N PHE A 192 -9.66 -13.13 -28.59
CA PHE A 192 -9.78 -13.09 -27.14
C PHE A 192 -8.79 -12.09 -26.49
N LEU A 193 -7.53 -12.07 -26.93
CA LEU A 193 -6.52 -11.13 -26.43
C LEU A 193 -6.84 -9.68 -26.83
N PHE A 194 -7.32 -9.44 -28.05
CA PHE A 194 -7.78 -8.13 -28.52
C PHE A 194 -8.88 -7.60 -27.59
N ILE A 195 -9.94 -8.38 -27.37
CA ILE A 195 -11.07 -7.99 -26.51
C ILE A 195 -10.62 -7.75 -25.08
N THR A 196 -9.72 -8.59 -24.56
CA THR A 196 -9.19 -8.43 -23.21
C THR A 196 -8.43 -7.11 -23.03
N LEU A 197 -7.54 -6.78 -23.97
CA LEU A 197 -6.76 -5.55 -23.92
C LEU A 197 -7.65 -4.31 -24.16
N TRP A 198 -8.54 -4.37 -25.15
CA TRP A 198 -9.53 -3.34 -25.45
C TRP A 198 -10.39 -3.02 -24.23
N LEU A 199 -11.02 -4.03 -23.62
CA LEU A 199 -11.90 -3.84 -22.48
C LEU A 199 -11.16 -3.25 -21.28
N LEU A 200 -9.96 -3.75 -20.95
CA LEU A 200 -9.16 -3.23 -19.84
C LEU A 200 -8.73 -1.77 -20.07
N PHE A 201 -8.38 -1.42 -21.30
CA PHE A 201 -7.98 -0.06 -21.67
C PHE A 201 -9.18 0.89 -21.67
N MET A 202 -10.32 0.54 -22.26
CA MET A 202 -11.48 1.45 -22.40
C MET A 202 -12.30 1.62 -21.12
N THR A 203 -12.17 0.70 -20.15
CA THR A 203 -12.92 0.75 -18.88
C THR A 203 -12.06 1.10 -17.67
N GLY A 204 -10.74 0.92 -17.74
CA GLY A 204 -9.84 1.09 -16.60
C GLY A 204 -10.11 0.12 -15.43
N MET A 205 -10.78 -1.00 -15.69
CA MET A 205 -11.10 -1.98 -14.66
C MET A 205 -9.85 -2.62 -14.05
N ARG A 206 -9.94 -3.04 -12.78
CA ARG A 206 -8.88 -3.89 -12.22
C ARG A 206 -8.97 -5.26 -12.87
N ILE A 207 -7.83 -5.91 -13.10
CA ILE A 207 -7.82 -7.22 -13.74
C ILE A 207 -8.69 -8.27 -13.02
N GLY A 208 -8.74 -8.23 -11.68
CA GLY A 208 -9.59 -9.16 -10.93
C GLY A 208 -11.09 -8.89 -11.06
N GLU A 209 -11.48 -7.67 -11.42
CA GLU A 209 -12.85 -7.29 -11.78
C GLU A 209 -13.14 -7.80 -13.21
N ALA A 210 -12.27 -7.48 -14.16
CA ALA A 210 -12.45 -7.84 -15.57
C ALA A 210 -12.53 -9.36 -15.80
N THR A 211 -11.67 -10.15 -15.15
CA THR A 211 -11.72 -11.63 -15.26
C THR A 211 -12.94 -12.26 -14.57
N ALA A 212 -13.70 -11.48 -13.80
CA ALA A 212 -14.91 -11.94 -13.13
C ALA A 212 -16.18 -11.63 -13.93
N LEU A 213 -16.07 -10.87 -15.02
CA LEU A 213 -17.22 -10.47 -15.81
C LEU A 213 -17.84 -11.65 -16.53
N GLN A 214 -19.16 -11.71 -16.44
CA GLN A 214 -20.02 -12.60 -17.19
C GLN A 214 -20.87 -11.80 -18.18
N TRP A 215 -21.39 -12.46 -19.22
CA TRP A 215 -22.22 -11.80 -20.24
C TRP A 215 -23.48 -11.14 -19.66
N GLU A 216 -24.03 -11.69 -18.58
CA GLU A 216 -25.16 -11.09 -17.82
C GLU A 216 -24.83 -9.75 -17.16
N ASP A 217 -23.54 -9.42 -16.96
CA ASP A 217 -23.13 -8.16 -16.34
C ASP A 217 -23.21 -6.97 -17.32
N ILE A 218 -23.49 -7.22 -18.61
CA ILE A 218 -23.65 -6.19 -19.65
C ILE A 218 -25.11 -6.12 -20.07
N ASP A 219 -25.67 -4.93 -19.95
CA ASP A 219 -26.88 -4.55 -20.66
C ASP A 219 -26.47 -3.93 -22.01
N PHE A 220 -26.69 -4.68 -23.10
CA PHE A 220 -26.36 -4.24 -24.45
C PHE A 220 -27.34 -3.20 -25.01
N GLU A 221 -28.54 -3.05 -24.43
CA GLU A 221 -29.51 -2.04 -24.85
C GLU A 221 -29.13 -0.67 -24.29
N THR A 222 -28.81 -0.61 -22.99
CA THR A 222 -28.40 0.64 -22.33
C THR A 222 -26.90 0.92 -22.42
N GLY A 223 -26.10 -0.07 -22.81
CA GLY A 223 -24.64 0.03 -22.87
C GLY A 223 -23.96 0.05 -21.51
N VAL A 224 -24.63 -0.41 -20.45
CA VAL A 224 -24.15 -0.34 -19.07
C VAL A 224 -23.50 -1.66 -18.65
N LEU A 225 -22.23 -1.58 -18.26
CA LEU A 225 -21.48 -2.69 -17.65
C LEU A 225 -21.49 -2.58 -16.12
N SER A 226 -21.99 -3.60 -15.46
CA SER A 226 -22.07 -3.69 -14.00
C SER A 226 -20.84 -4.38 -13.39
N VAL A 227 -20.05 -3.64 -12.62
CA VAL A 227 -18.87 -4.17 -11.91
C VAL A 227 -19.23 -4.43 -10.45
N THR A 228 -19.66 -5.66 -10.14
CA THR A 228 -20.16 -6.02 -8.79
C THR A 228 -19.31 -7.07 -8.08
N LYS A 229 -18.49 -7.82 -8.82
CA LYS A 229 -17.75 -8.99 -8.34
C LYS A 229 -16.28 -8.96 -8.75
N THR A 230 -15.46 -9.72 -8.02
CA THR A 230 -14.04 -9.94 -8.35
C THR A 230 -13.70 -11.42 -8.26
N LEU A 231 -12.72 -11.86 -9.06
CA LEU A 231 -12.34 -13.26 -9.12
C LEU A 231 -11.13 -13.55 -8.22
N TYR A 232 -11.32 -14.48 -7.28
CA TYR A 232 -10.21 -15.20 -6.67
C TYR A 232 -9.87 -16.40 -7.55
N TYR A 233 -8.62 -16.47 -8.00
CA TYR A 233 -8.12 -17.55 -8.83
C TYR A 233 -6.88 -18.14 -8.19
N LYS A 234 -6.92 -19.43 -7.83
CA LYS A 234 -5.75 -20.20 -7.35
C LYS A 234 -5.20 -21.08 -8.46
N ASN A 235 -6.07 -21.83 -9.14
CA ASN A 235 -5.75 -22.64 -10.31
C ASN A 235 -7.05 -22.90 -11.11
N GLN A 236 -6.95 -23.66 -12.20
CA GLN A 236 -8.08 -23.95 -13.10
C GLN A 236 -9.25 -24.64 -12.39
N ASN A 237 -9.00 -25.43 -11.35
CA ASN A 237 -10.01 -26.17 -10.61
C ASN A 237 -10.46 -25.46 -9.31
N HIS A 238 -9.83 -24.32 -8.99
CA HIS A 238 -10.10 -23.59 -7.75
C HIS A 238 -10.07 -22.09 -8.03
N TYR A 239 -11.21 -21.59 -8.47
CA TYR A 239 -11.53 -20.18 -8.54
C TYR A 239 -12.92 -19.94 -7.93
N ARG A 240 -13.17 -18.72 -7.48
CA ARG A 240 -14.48 -18.32 -6.96
C ARG A 240 -14.69 -16.82 -7.07
N PHE A 241 -15.95 -16.42 -7.18
CA PHE A 241 -16.34 -15.02 -7.03
C PHE A 241 -16.13 -14.57 -5.58
N THR A 242 -15.74 -13.31 -5.44
CA THR A 242 -15.53 -12.65 -4.17
C THR A 242 -16.00 -11.20 -4.27
N ASN A 243 -16.56 -10.70 -3.17
CA ASN A 243 -17.01 -9.32 -3.11
C ASN A 243 -15.82 -8.35 -3.27
N PRO A 244 -16.01 -7.23 -3.97
CA PRO A 244 -14.99 -6.21 -4.12
C PRO A 244 -14.49 -5.72 -2.75
N LYS A 245 -13.22 -5.27 -2.71
CA LYS A 245 -12.58 -4.88 -1.44
C LYS A 245 -13.24 -3.68 -0.77
N THR A 246 -13.88 -2.78 -1.53
CA THR A 246 -14.50 -1.56 -1.03
C THR A 246 -15.86 -1.34 -1.70
N ARG A 247 -16.78 -0.67 -1.01
CA ARG A 247 -18.09 -0.29 -1.57
C ARG A 247 -17.93 0.51 -2.87
N SER A 248 -16.94 1.40 -2.93
CA SER A 248 -16.60 2.19 -4.12
C SER A 248 -16.13 1.37 -5.34
N SER A 249 -15.84 0.08 -5.17
CA SER A 249 -15.50 -0.78 -6.31
C SER A 249 -16.74 -1.35 -7.00
N ILE A 250 -17.89 -1.35 -6.34
CA ILE A 250 -19.19 -1.66 -6.95
C ILE A 250 -19.63 -0.42 -7.72
N ARG A 251 -19.70 -0.52 -9.05
CA ARG A 251 -20.00 0.62 -9.93
C ARG A 251 -20.54 0.15 -11.28
N GLN A 252 -21.16 1.07 -11.98
CA GLN A 252 -21.54 0.91 -13.38
C GLN A 252 -20.57 1.69 -14.27
N ILE A 253 -20.26 1.15 -15.44
CA ILE A 253 -19.42 1.78 -16.45
C ILE A 253 -20.22 1.79 -17.75
N THR A 254 -20.58 2.98 -18.23
CA THR A 254 -21.16 3.12 -19.56
C THR A 254 -20.08 2.88 -20.61
N LEU A 255 -20.37 2.01 -21.56
CA LEU A 255 -19.52 1.60 -22.67
C LEU A 255 -19.83 2.44 -23.91
N ASP A 256 -18.79 2.75 -24.69
CA ASP A 256 -18.97 3.38 -26.00
C ASP A 256 -19.47 2.37 -27.04
N GLN A 257 -20.02 2.88 -28.15
CA GLN A 257 -20.60 2.06 -29.20
C GLN A 257 -19.61 1.08 -29.83
N SER A 258 -18.33 1.46 -29.96
CA SER A 258 -17.31 0.59 -30.54
C SER A 258 -17.01 -0.58 -29.60
N THR A 259 -16.91 -0.32 -28.29
CA THR A 259 -16.76 -1.38 -27.28
C THR A 259 -17.94 -2.34 -27.28
N LEU A 260 -19.18 -1.84 -27.34
CA LEU A 260 -20.38 -2.68 -27.42
C LEU A 260 -20.37 -3.56 -28.67
N LYS A 261 -20.05 -2.98 -29.83
CA LYS A 261 -19.92 -3.71 -31.08
C LYS A 261 -18.90 -4.84 -30.99
N PHE A 262 -17.68 -4.55 -30.51
CA PHE A 262 -16.64 -5.58 -30.39
C PHE A 262 -17.01 -6.67 -29.38
N LEU A 263 -17.65 -6.33 -28.28
CA LEU A 263 -18.12 -7.30 -27.31
C LEU A 263 -19.23 -8.19 -27.87
N LYS A 264 -20.14 -7.63 -28.68
CA LYS A 264 -21.20 -8.41 -29.33
C LYS A 264 -20.63 -9.38 -30.37
N GLU A 265 -19.75 -8.89 -31.24
CA GLU A 265 -19.01 -9.73 -32.21
C GLU A 265 -18.27 -10.88 -31.49
N TRP A 266 -17.61 -10.56 -30.38
CA TRP A 266 -16.91 -11.56 -29.58
C TRP A 266 -17.86 -12.57 -28.92
N GLN A 267 -19.00 -12.11 -28.38
CA GLN A 267 -19.99 -13.00 -27.78
C GLN A 267 -20.46 -14.05 -28.79
N ASP A 268 -20.77 -13.64 -30.01
CA ASP A 268 -21.28 -14.54 -31.04
C ASP A 268 -20.21 -15.57 -31.45
N ILE A 269 -18.97 -15.13 -31.71
CA ILE A 269 -17.84 -16.02 -32.03
C ILE A 269 -17.54 -16.98 -30.87
N GLN A 270 -17.47 -16.44 -29.65
CA GLN A 270 -17.17 -17.22 -28.46
C GLN A 270 -18.23 -18.29 -28.24
N GLN A 271 -19.53 -17.94 -28.27
CA GLN A 271 -20.61 -18.90 -28.04
C GLN A 271 -20.75 -19.96 -29.13
N ASN A 272 -20.25 -19.69 -30.34
CA ASN A 272 -20.22 -20.67 -31.42
C ASN A 272 -19.11 -21.72 -31.21
N ILE A 273 -17.96 -21.31 -30.66
CA ILE A 273 -16.80 -22.19 -30.45
C ILE A 273 -16.81 -22.84 -29.06
N LEU A 274 -17.29 -22.12 -28.05
CA LEU A 274 -17.17 -22.46 -26.63
C LEU A 274 -18.33 -21.86 -25.82
N LYS A 275 -19.16 -22.73 -25.23
CA LYS A 275 -20.21 -22.29 -24.30
C LYS A 275 -19.59 -21.88 -22.96
N THR A 276 -19.70 -20.60 -22.61
CA THR A 276 -19.22 -20.04 -21.34
C THR A 276 -19.96 -18.76 -20.99
N ASP A 277 -20.16 -18.52 -19.70
CA ASP A 277 -20.75 -17.24 -19.25
C ASP A 277 -19.70 -16.13 -19.20
N PHE A 278 -18.41 -16.47 -19.17
CA PHE A 278 -17.33 -15.49 -18.97
C PHE A 278 -16.97 -14.74 -20.24
N ILE A 279 -16.97 -13.41 -20.16
CA ILE A 279 -16.54 -12.54 -21.26
C ILE A 279 -15.07 -12.81 -21.61
N LEU A 280 -14.21 -12.87 -20.58
CA LEU A 280 -12.76 -13.05 -20.73
C LEU A 280 -12.34 -14.51 -20.53
N SER A 281 -12.77 -15.38 -21.46
CA SER A 281 -12.38 -16.78 -21.51
C SER A 281 -12.11 -17.26 -22.94
N TYR A 282 -11.08 -18.07 -23.10
CA TYR A 282 -10.79 -18.77 -24.36
C TYR A 282 -10.91 -20.30 -24.24
N ASN A 283 -11.20 -20.82 -23.05
CA ASN A 283 -11.22 -22.27 -22.76
C ASN A 283 -12.32 -22.70 -21.77
N GLY A 284 -13.31 -21.84 -21.54
CA GLY A 284 -14.52 -22.12 -20.74
C GLY A 284 -14.39 -21.70 -19.28
N ILE A 285 -13.17 -21.45 -18.82
CA ILE A 285 -12.87 -21.00 -17.45
C ILE A 285 -12.30 -19.57 -17.46
N PRO A 286 -12.34 -18.86 -16.32
CA PRO A 286 -11.79 -17.52 -16.26
C PRO A 286 -10.30 -17.46 -16.58
N THR A 287 -9.88 -16.45 -17.33
CA THR A 287 -8.48 -16.33 -17.74
C THR A 287 -7.55 -15.95 -16.58
N GLN A 288 -6.36 -16.55 -16.59
CA GLN A 288 -5.29 -16.22 -15.65
C GLN A 288 -4.61 -14.90 -15.99
N LYS A 289 -4.21 -14.17 -14.95
CA LYS A 289 -3.48 -12.89 -15.10
C LYS A 289 -2.17 -13.04 -15.87
N HIS A 290 -1.50 -14.19 -15.75
CA HIS A 290 -0.24 -14.45 -16.43
C HIS A 290 -0.41 -14.45 -17.96
N THR A 291 -1.49 -15.04 -18.48
CA THR A 291 -1.84 -15.02 -19.90
C THR A 291 -1.83 -13.59 -20.46
N ILE A 292 -2.47 -12.67 -19.74
CA ILE A 292 -2.59 -11.26 -20.14
C ILE A 292 -1.24 -10.53 -19.99
N ALA A 293 -0.48 -10.82 -18.93
CA ALA A 293 0.87 -10.26 -18.77
C ALA A 293 1.83 -10.71 -19.88
N HIS A 294 1.71 -11.95 -20.36
CA HIS A 294 2.46 -12.47 -21.50
C HIS A 294 2.02 -11.83 -22.81
N ALA A 295 0.72 -11.64 -23.02
CA ALA A 295 0.19 -10.93 -24.19
C ALA A 295 0.74 -9.50 -24.26
N ILE A 296 0.66 -8.74 -23.16
CA ILE A 296 1.22 -7.39 -23.07
C ILE A 296 2.71 -7.40 -23.42
N GLY A 297 3.52 -8.29 -22.84
CA GLY A 297 4.95 -8.35 -23.13
C GLY A 297 5.29 -8.74 -24.58
N ARG A 298 4.47 -9.61 -25.19
CA ARG A 298 4.63 -10.06 -26.57
C ARG A 298 4.30 -8.95 -27.56
N TYR A 299 3.10 -8.39 -27.48
CA TYR A 299 2.63 -7.39 -28.43
C TYR A 299 3.31 -6.04 -28.24
N SER A 300 3.71 -5.68 -27.01
CA SER A 300 4.54 -4.48 -26.80
C SER A 300 5.87 -4.57 -27.53
N LYS A 301 6.51 -5.75 -27.49
CA LYS A 301 7.77 -6.00 -28.17
C LYS A 301 7.60 -5.93 -29.69
N MET A 302 6.55 -6.52 -30.24
CA MET A 302 6.24 -6.47 -31.67
C MET A 302 5.96 -5.03 -32.15
N ALA A 303 5.22 -4.27 -31.35
CA ALA A 303 4.93 -2.86 -31.62
C ALA A 303 6.13 -1.92 -31.39
N GLY A 304 7.22 -2.39 -30.80
CA GLY A 304 8.37 -1.55 -30.44
C GLY A 304 8.01 -0.47 -29.41
N VAL A 305 7.04 -0.74 -28.53
CA VAL A 305 6.67 0.15 -27.42
C VAL A 305 7.15 -0.44 -26.10
N HIS A 306 7.32 0.43 -25.10
CA HIS A 306 7.78 0.00 -23.79
C HIS A 306 6.79 -0.96 -23.12
N ARG A 307 7.28 -1.93 -22.34
CA ARG A 307 6.41 -2.90 -21.66
C ARG A 307 5.79 -2.29 -20.41
N ILE A 308 4.47 -2.39 -20.29
CA ILE A 308 3.73 -2.06 -19.07
C ILE A 308 3.35 -3.31 -18.27
N ARG A 309 2.93 -3.12 -17.01
CA ARG A 309 2.21 -4.15 -16.24
C ARG A 309 0.74 -4.13 -16.63
N ILE A 310 -0.02 -5.18 -16.28
CA ILE A 310 -1.48 -5.23 -16.54
C ILE A 310 -2.20 -4.00 -15.97
N HIS A 311 -1.82 -3.57 -14.76
CA HIS A 311 -2.41 -2.37 -14.15
C HIS A 311 -2.06 -1.07 -14.90
N GLY A 312 -1.04 -1.10 -15.76
CA GLY A 312 -0.70 -0.02 -16.67
C GLY A 312 -1.83 0.33 -17.64
N LEU A 313 -2.66 -0.64 -18.08
CA LEU A 313 -3.81 -0.36 -18.95
C LEU A 313 -4.85 0.53 -18.25
N ARG A 314 -5.01 0.39 -16.94
CA ARG A 314 -5.84 1.29 -16.15
C ARG A 314 -5.22 2.67 -16.01
N HIS A 315 -3.89 2.75 -15.89
CA HIS A 315 -3.18 4.01 -15.92
C HIS A 315 -3.31 4.68 -17.29
N SER A 316 -3.28 3.91 -18.37
CA SER A 316 -3.54 4.39 -19.73
C SER A 316 -4.95 4.96 -19.87
N HIS A 317 -5.97 4.25 -19.39
CA HIS A 317 -7.35 4.74 -19.38
C HIS A 317 -7.46 6.09 -18.66
N ALA A 318 -6.88 6.18 -17.46
CA ALA A 318 -6.89 7.41 -16.68
C ALA A 318 -6.16 8.54 -17.40
N SER A 319 -5.00 8.26 -17.99
CA SER A 319 -4.23 9.24 -18.77
C SER A 319 -5.01 9.73 -19.99
N LEU A 320 -5.71 8.82 -20.69
CA LEU A 320 -6.55 9.16 -21.84
C LEU A 320 -7.68 10.12 -21.42
N LEU A 321 -8.44 9.79 -20.38
CA LEU A 321 -9.51 10.66 -19.90
C LEU A 321 -9.00 12.04 -19.46
N ILE A 322 -7.84 12.09 -18.82
CA ILE A 322 -7.23 13.37 -18.43
C ILE A 322 -6.81 14.17 -19.66
N SER A 323 -6.22 13.53 -20.67
CA SER A 323 -5.86 14.20 -21.92
C SER A 323 -7.07 14.73 -22.68
N MET A 324 -8.25 14.13 -22.48
CA MET A 324 -9.54 14.60 -23.00
C MET A 324 -10.16 15.73 -22.16
N GLY A 325 -9.53 16.13 -21.05
CA GLY A 325 -10.01 17.19 -20.16
C GLY A 325 -11.14 16.76 -19.22
N GLU A 326 -11.31 15.45 -18.98
CA GLU A 326 -12.40 14.93 -18.16
C GLU A 326 -12.28 15.34 -16.69
N ASN A 327 -13.44 15.46 -16.03
CA ASN A 327 -13.49 15.86 -14.63
C ASN A 327 -12.84 14.78 -13.73
N PRO A 328 -11.91 15.15 -12.81
CA PRO A 328 -11.27 14.22 -11.89
C PRO A 328 -12.24 13.36 -11.06
N LEU A 329 -13.42 13.88 -10.73
CA LEU A 329 -14.47 13.15 -10.01
C LEU A 329 -15.07 12.03 -10.86
N ILE A 330 -15.36 12.31 -12.14
CA ILE A 330 -15.86 11.31 -13.09
C ILE A 330 -14.80 10.20 -13.28
N ILE A 331 -13.53 10.58 -13.43
CA ILE A 331 -12.42 9.63 -13.55
C ILE A 331 -12.31 8.76 -12.28
N LYS A 332 -12.38 9.38 -11.09
CA LYS A 332 -12.34 8.67 -9.80
C LYS A 332 -13.47 7.64 -9.70
N ASP A 333 -14.69 8.03 -10.04
CA ASP A 333 -15.87 7.17 -9.94
C ASP A 333 -15.83 6.04 -10.97
N ARG A 334 -15.49 6.34 -12.24
CA ARG A 334 -15.31 5.33 -13.30
C ARG A 334 -14.22 4.31 -12.95
N LEU A 335 -13.14 4.74 -12.31
CA LEU A 335 -12.08 3.85 -11.85
C LEU A 335 -12.44 3.11 -10.55
N GLY A 336 -13.42 3.56 -9.78
CA GLY A 336 -13.73 3.01 -8.46
C GLY A 336 -12.61 3.26 -7.45
N HIS A 337 -12.02 4.46 -7.46
CA HIS A 337 -11.12 4.93 -6.40
C HIS A 337 -11.94 5.38 -5.19
N LYS A 338 -11.51 4.98 -3.99
CA LYS A 338 -12.18 5.42 -2.74
C LYS A 338 -12.01 6.93 -2.56
N ASP A 339 -10.77 7.39 -2.70
CA ASP A 339 -10.36 8.76 -2.40
C ASP A 339 -9.88 9.45 -3.68
N ILE A 340 -10.31 10.71 -3.90
CA ILE A 340 -9.91 11.51 -5.06
C ILE A 340 -8.40 11.78 -5.08
N GLU A 341 -7.77 11.87 -3.90
CA GLU A 341 -6.32 11.99 -3.74
C GLU A 341 -5.56 10.85 -4.42
N THR A 342 -6.16 9.67 -4.54
CA THR A 342 -5.53 8.58 -5.31
C THR A 342 -5.43 8.95 -6.78
N THR A 343 -6.49 9.55 -7.34
CA THR A 343 -6.51 10.01 -8.74
C THR A 343 -5.58 11.22 -8.92
N LEU A 344 -5.74 12.28 -8.13
CA LEU A 344 -4.96 13.51 -8.26
C LEU A 344 -3.49 13.33 -7.86
N GLY A 345 -3.19 12.56 -6.82
CA GLY A 345 -1.81 12.26 -6.42
C GLY A 345 -1.05 11.39 -7.42
N THR A 346 -1.77 10.56 -8.18
CA THR A 346 -1.20 9.69 -9.22
C THR A 346 -1.05 10.42 -10.55
N TYR A 347 -2.07 11.17 -10.98
CA TYR A 347 -2.14 11.73 -12.33
C TYR A 347 -2.22 13.26 -12.38
N GLY A 348 -2.19 13.96 -11.25
CA GLY A 348 -2.35 15.43 -11.19
C GLY A 348 -1.39 16.19 -12.10
N HIS A 349 -0.18 15.66 -12.28
CA HIS A 349 0.84 16.22 -13.16
C HIS A 349 0.51 16.15 -14.66
N LEU A 350 -0.50 15.38 -15.06
CA LEU A 350 -0.98 15.25 -16.44
C LEU A 350 -2.05 16.30 -16.77
N TYR A 351 -2.65 16.95 -15.78
CA TYR A 351 -3.64 18.00 -16.05
C TYR A 351 -2.92 19.24 -16.60
N PRO A 352 -3.41 19.80 -17.71
CA PRO A 352 -2.87 21.05 -18.21
C PRO A 352 -3.04 22.14 -17.15
N ASN A 353 -2.01 22.98 -16.99
CA ASN A 353 -2.05 24.11 -16.06
C ASN A 353 -2.84 25.26 -16.73
N THR A 354 -4.16 25.23 -16.61
CA THR A 354 -5.08 26.06 -17.39
C THR A 354 -5.48 27.38 -16.72
N ASN A 355 -4.67 27.89 -15.79
CA ASN A 355 -4.98 29.17 -15.12
C ASN A 355 -5.28 30.32 -16.10
N PHE A 356 -4.63 30.34 -17.27
CA PHE A 356 -4.92 31.32 -18.32
C PHE A 356 -6.30 31.12 -18.97
N GLU A 357 -6.71 29.88 -19.21
CA GLU A 357 -8.06 29.59 -19.73
C GLU A 357 -9.14 29.92 -18.70
N VAL A 358 -8.86 29.69 -17.41
CA VAL A 358 -9.76 30.09 -16.32
C VAL A 358 -9.93 31.61 -16.31
N ALA A 359 -8.83 32.37 -16.40
CA ALA A 359 -8.90 33.83 -16.49
C ALA A 359 -9.70 34.29 -17.72
N HIS A 360 -9.51 33.64 -18.88
CA HIS A 360 -10.30 33.93 -20.08
C HIS A 360 -11.78 33.61 -19.89
N LYS A 361 -12.12 32.49 -19.24
CA LYS A 361 -13.51 32.12 -18.94
C LYS A 361 -14.18 33.06 -17.95
N LEU A 362 -13.43 33.71 -17.06
CA LEU A 362 -13.95 34.70 -16.11
C LEU A 362 -14.22 36.06 -16.76
N ASN A 363 -13.63 36.33 -17.93
CA ASN A 363 -13.80 37.60 -18.61
C ASN A 363 -15.27 37.81 -19.03
N GLY A 364 -15.88 38.91 -18.59
CA GLY A 364 -17.27 39.25 -18.92
C GLY A 364 -18.34 38.36 -18.26
N VAL A 365 -17.98 37.47 -17.33
CA VAL A 365 -18.97 36.66 -16.59
C VAL A 365 -19.84 37.52 -15.68
N ILE A 366 -19.27 38.60 -15.16
CA ILE A 366 -19.97 39.56 -14.32
C ILE A 366 -20.24 40.79 -15.18
N ASP A 367 -21.49 40.95 -15.59
CA ASP A 367 -22.01 42.21 -16.08
C ASP A 367 -22.48 43.05 -14.89
N PHE A 368 -22.06 44.30 -14.83
CA PHE A 368 -22.44 45.21 -13.77
C PHE A 368 -22.71 46.60 -14.32
N LYS A 369 -23.74 47.23 -13.77
CA LYS A 369 -23.97 48.66 -13.94
C LYS A 369 -23.51 49.35 -12.67
N THR A 370 -22.53 50.23 -12.82
CA THR A 370 -22.11 51.08 -11.71
C THR A 370 -23.22 52.07 -11.37
N ALA A 371 -23.40 52.36 -10.09
CA ALA A 371 -24.29 53.42 -9.66
C ALA A 371 -23.86 54.76 -10.28
N HIS A 372 -24.83 55.55 -10.76
CA HIS A 372 -24.59 56.89 -11.28
C HIS A 372 -24.35 57.92 -10.16
N GLN A 373 -24.64 57.56 -8.92
CA GLN A 373 -24.40 58.38 -7.75
C GLN A 373 -23.87 57.53 -6.60
N ASN A 374 -23.09 58.15 -5.72
CA ASN A 374 -22.61 57.47 -4.52
C ASN A 374 -23.75 57.37 -3.49
N PHE A 375 -24.13 56.14 -3.14
CA PHE A 375 -25.11 55.85 -2.08
C PHE A 375 -24.46 55.55 -0.72
N ASP A 376 -23.12 55.46 -0.67
CA ASP A 376 -22.35 55.17 0.53
C ASP A 376 -21.81 56.45 1.17
N GLU A 377 -22.26 56.76 2.38
CA GLU A 377 -21.86 57.93 3.17
C GLU A 377 -20.65 57.63 4.11
N SER A 378 -20.07 56.43 4.04
CA SER A 378 -18.91 55.97 4.82
C SER A 378 -17.56 56.52 4.27
N PRO A 379 -16.48 56.54 5.07
CA PRO A 379 -15.76 57.75 5.52
C PRO A 379 -14.90 58.48 4.47
N ARG A 380 -14.75 59.79 4.73
CA ARG A 380 -13.91 60.76 4.01
C ARG A 380 -12.49 60.78 4.57
N ASN A 381 -11.59 59.92 4.09
CA ASN A 381 -10.17 60.16 4.30
C ASN A 381 -9.65 61.17 3.26
N GLN A 382 -8.59 61.92 3.58
CA GLN A 382 -8.10 63.00 2.68
C GLN A 382 -7.66 62.49 1.30
N HIS A 383 -7.34 61.20 1.16
CA HIS A 383 -6.92 60.59 -0.09
C HIS A 383 -8.09 60.24 -1.02
N THR A 384 -9.30 59.99 -0.50
CA THR A 384 -10.48 59.62 -1.32
C THR A 384 -11.26 60.83 -1.85
N VAL A 385 -11.07 62.02 -1.27
CA VAL A 385 -11.78 63.27 -1.65
C VAL A 385 -11.54 63.65 -3.12
N ASN A 386 -10.35 63.42 -3.66
CA ASN A 386 -10.03 63.76 -5.05
C ASN A 386 -10.65 62.78 -6.06
N TYR A 387 -10.90 61.53 -5.66
CA TYR A 387 -11.55 60.53 -6.52
C TYR A 387 -13.07 60.79 -6.63
N LEU A 388 -13.69 61.26 -5.55
CA LEU A 388 -15.12 61.60 -5.48
C LEU A 388 -15.51 62.89 -6.23
N ARG A 389 -14.53 63.74 -6.61
CA ARG A 389 -14.74 65.07 -7.23
C ARG A 389 -14.64 65.10 -8.76
N ARG A 390 -14.70 63.96 -9.45
CA ARG A 390 -14.81 63.97 -10.93
C ARG A 390 -16.24 64.39 -11.31
N GLU A 391 -16.46 65.70 -11.41
CA GLU A 391 -17.67 66.32 -11.96
C GLU A 391 -17.74 66.08 -13.49
N ASP A 392 -18.96 65.87 -13.98
CA ASP A 392 -19.33 65.77 -15.39
C ASP A 392 -18.78 66.93 -16.23
N PRO A 393 -18.07 66.68 -17.35
CA PRO A 393 -17.61 67.75 -18.25
C PRO A 393 -18.72 68.52 -18.99
N GLU A 394 -20.01 68.22 -18.79
CA GLU A 394 -21.13 68.84 -19.55
C GLU A 394 -21.95 69.88 -18.77
N LYS A 395 -21.47 70.37 -17.63
CA LYS A 395 -22.09 71.52 -16.93
C LYS A 395 -21.11 72.68 -16.73
N VAL A 396 -20.57 73.20 -17.82
CA VAL A 396 -20.11 74.60 -17.87
C VAL A 396 -20.64 75.20 -19.17
N GLN A 397 -21.62 76.08 -19.02
CA GLN A 397 -22.17 76.95 -20.06
C GLN A 397 -21.15 78.01 -20.50
#